data_AF-A0A251XCF9-F1
#
_entry.id   AF-A0A251XCF9-F1
#
_cell.length_a   1.000
_cell.length_b   1.000
_cell.length_c   1.000
_cell.angle_alpha   90.00
_cell.angle_beta   90.00
_cell.angle_gamma   90.00
#
_symmetry.space_group_name_H-M   'P 1'
#
loop_
_entity.id
_entity.type
_entity.pdbx_description
1 polymer ?
#
loop_
_entity_poly.entity_id
_entity_poly.type
_entity_poly.pdbx_seq_one_letter_code
_entity_poly.pdbx_strand_id
1 'polypeptide(L)'
;MDALTPPQDPAHHPHGLDAARRRLSRAGRVLVQGKDAGAWPVAHAAAADGVTGGAFWGPCGPLELTGAPAPAFVAEHARSRAVAEQLWAAAEDATGIRFRP
;
A
#
# COMPACT_ATOMS: atom_id res chain seq x y z
N MET A 1 13.59 -17.46 -2.83
CA MET A 1 12.77 -16.94 -1.71
C MET A 1 13.54 -15.76 -1.17
N ASP A 2 12.89 -14.61 -1.07
CA ASP A 2 13.58 -13.36 -0.74
C ASP A 2 14.15 -13.37 0.70
N ALA A 3 15.37 -12.87 0.86
CA ALA A 3 16.20 -13.00 2.06
C ALA A 3 15.61 -12.34 3.31
N LEU A 4 14.62 -11.46 3.13
CA LEU A 4 13.98 -10.68 4.19
C LEU A 4 12.65 -11.29 4.66
N THR A 5 12.20 -12.41 4.08
CA THR A 5 11.04 -13.11 4.59
C THR A 5 11.47 -13.95 5.79
N PRO A 6 10.99 -13.67 7.03
CA PRO A 6 11.40 -14.45 8.19
C PRO A 6 11.07 -15.94 7.96
N PRO A 7 11.93 -16.86 8.44
CA PRO A 7 11.69 -18.28 8.30
C PRO A 7 10.35 -18.63 8.94
N GLN A 8 9.46 -19.21 8.13
CA GLN A 8 8.18 -19.70 8.60
C GLN A 8 8.41 -21.02 9.32
N ASP A 9 7.83 -21.20 10.51
CA ASP A 9 7.96 -22.45 11.28
C ASP A 9 7.53 -23.64 10.41
N PRO A 10 8.44 -24.58 10.09
CA PRO A 10 8.13 -25.74 9.26
C PRO A 10 7.13 -26.71 9.92
N ALA A 11 6.95 -26.63 11.24
CA ALA A 11 5.95 -27.42 11.97
C ALA A 11 4.52 -26.88 11.77
N HIS A 12 4.35 -25.72 11.15
CA HIS A 12 3.04 -25.13 10.88
C HIS A 12 2.33 -25.84 9.72
N HIS A 13 1.91 -27.07 9.96
CA HIS A 13 1.15 -27.87 9.01
C HIS A 13 -0.30 -27.35 8.94
N PRO A 14 -0.77 -26.89 7.77
CA PRO A 14 -2.15 -26.43 7.66
C PRO A 14 -3.10 -27.61 7.83
N HIS A 15 -4.01 -27.52 8.80
CA HIS A 15 -5.12 -28.45 8.92
C HIS A 15 -6.45 -27.69 8.74
N GLY A 16 -7.40 -28.28 8.03
CA GLY A 16 -8.73 -27.69 7.82
C GLY A 16 -8.72 -26.33 7.12
N LEU A 17 -9.31 -25.31 7.75
CA LEU A 17 -9.52 -23.97 7.18
C LEU A 17 -8.20 -23.23 6.86
N ASP A 18 -7.10 -23.55 7.56
CA ASP A 18 -5.79 -22.96 7.29
C ASP A 18 -5.16 -23.47 5.98
N ALA A 19 -5.45 -24.73 5.62
CA ALA A 19 -5.05 -25.29 4.32
C ALA A 19 -5.79 -24.59 3.18
N ALA A 20 -7.09 -24.39 3.35
CA ALA A 20 -7.92 -23.66 2.41
C ALA A 20 -7.43 -22.20 2.26
N ARG A 21 -7.15 -21.52 3.38
CA ARG A 21 -6.61 -20.14 3.41
C ARG A 21 -5.24 -20.04 2.73
N ARG A 22 -4.34 -21.02 2.95
CA ARG A 22 -3.04 -21.08 2.25
C ARG A 22 -3.21 -21.29 0.75
N ARG A 23 -4.12 -22.16 0.31
CA ARG A 23 -4.43 -22.35 -1.12
C ARG A 23 -4.98 -21.08 -1.75
N LEU A 24 -5.93 -20.42 -1.09
CA LEU A 24 -6.48 -19.14 -1.54
C LEU A 24 -5.40 -18.05 -1.62
N SER A 25 -4.53 -17.95 -0.60
CA SER A 25 -3.43 -16.99 -0.61
C SER A 25 -2.43 -17.23 -1.74
N ARG A 26 -2.18 -18.49 -2.13
CA ARG A 26 -1.33 -18.84 -3.28
C ARG A 26 -2.00 -18.50 -4.60
N ALA A 27 -3.31 -18.72 -4.73
CA ALA A 27 -4.06 -18.31 -5.92
C ALA A 27 -4.07 -16.77 -6.06
N GLY A 28 -4.21 -16.04 -4.96
CA GLY A 28 -4.16 -14.58 -4.93
C GLY A 28 -2.82 -13.98 -5.35
N ARG A 29 -1.69 -14.71 -5.23
CA ARG A 29 -0.36 -14.23 -5.66
C ARG A 29 -0.24 -13.95 -7.16
N VAL A 30 -1.15 -14.48 -7.97
CA VAL A 30 -1.19 -14.19 -9.42
C VAL A 30 -1.97 -12.90 -9.69
N LEU A 31 -2.85 -12.49 -8.77
CA LEU A 31 -3.70 -11.31 -8.90
C LEU A 31 -3.07 -10.03 -8.34
N VAL A 32 -2.15 -10.18 -7.38
CA VAL A 32 -1.48 -9.05 -6.72
C VAL A 32 0.03 -9.23 -6.73
N GLN A 33 0.75 -8.11 -6.75
CA GLN A 33 2.20 -8.12 -6.75
C GLN A 33 2.79 -8.50 -5.38
N GLY A 34 3.96 -9.17 -5.40
CA GLY A 34 4.70 -9.52 -4.18
C GLY A 34 5.23 -8.28 -3.46
N LYS A 35 5.68 -8.42 -2.21
CA LYS A 35 6.09 -7.29 -1.34
C LYS A 35 7.12 -6.35 -1.97
N ASP A 36 8.12 -6.89 -2.69
CA ASP A 36 9.19 -6.09 -3.30
C ASP A 36 8.62 -5.28 -4.46
N ALA A 37 7.79 -5.91 -5.28
CA ALA A 37 7.09 -5.26 -6.36
C ALA A 37 6.10 -4.19 -5.86
N GLY A 38 5.40 -4.49 -4.76
CA GLY A 38 4.47 -3.59 -4.09
C GLY A 38 5.13 -2.40 -3.40
N ALA A 39 6.43 -2.47 -3.12
CA ALA A 39 7.20 -1.36 -2.55
C ALA A 39 7.67 -0.35 -3.60
N TRP A 40 7.67 -0.69 -4.90
CA TRP A 40 8.15 0.24 -5.93
C TRP A 40 7.39 1.57 -5.99
N PRO A 41 6.04 1.61 -5.90
CA PRO A 41 5.32 2.88 -5.99
C PRO A 41 5.71 3.87 -4.87
N VAL A 42 5.89 3.38 -3.63
CA VAL A 42 6.33 4.24 -2.52
C VAL A 42 7.80 4.65 -2.67
N ALA A 43 8.68 3.75 -3.12
CA ALA A 43 10.08 4.10 -3.39
C ALA A 43 10.19 5.16 -4.51
N HIS A 44 9.38 5.02 -5.56
CA HIS A 44 9.29 6.00 -6.64
C HIS A 44 8.79 7.35 -6.13
N ALA A 45 7.67 7.38 -5.42
CA ALA A 45 7.09 8.62 -4.89
C ALA A 45 8.04 9.37 -3.92
N ALA A 46 8.91 8.64 -3.22
CA ALA A 46 9.85 9.22 -2.27
C ALA A 46 11.15 9.74 -2.90
N ALA A 47 11.61 9.14 -4.00
CA ALA A 47 12.99 9.32 -4.47
C ALA A 47 13.17 9.58 -5.97
N ALA A 48 12.12 9.42 -6.80
CA ALA A 48 12.25 9.63 -8.23
C ALA A 48 12.31 11.13 -8.60
N ASP A 49 13.11 11.46 -9.60
CA ASP A 49 13.18 12.80 -10.16
C ASP A 49 11.83 13.23 -10.74
N GLY A 50 11.48 14.50 -10.57
CA GLY A 50 10.24 15.07 -11.11
C GLY A 50 8.97 14.74 -10.33
N VAL A 51 9.06 14.01 -9.22
CA VAL A 51 7.93 13.82 -8.30
C VAL A 51 7.71 15.08 -7.46
N THR A 52 6.47 15.56 -7.44
CA THR A 52 6.06 16.72 -6.67
C THR A 52 5.23 16.33 -5.44
N GLY A 53 5.28 17.15 -4.39
CA GLY A 53 4.40 16.99 -3.23
C GLY A 53 2.92 16.93 -3.64
N GLY A 54 2.17 16.03 -3.02
CA GLY A 54 0.75 15.80 -3.34
C GLY A 54 0.49 14.86 -4.52
N ALA A 55 1.53 14.39 -5.22
CA ALA A 55 1.36 13.36 -6.24
C ALA A 55 0.96 12.01 -5.61
N PHE A 56 0.08 11.27 -6.29
CA PHE A 56 -0.36 9.95 -5.86
C PHE A 56 0.11 8.89 -6.86
N TRP A 57 0.88 7.92 -6.38
CA TRP A 57 1.53 6.90 -7.20
C TRP A 57 1.10 5.50 -6.78
N GLY A 58 0.83 4.67 -7.78
CA GLY A 58 0.43 3.28 -7.63
C GLY A 58 0.91 2.46 -8.83
N PRO A 59 0.65 1.16 -8.84
CA PRO A 59 1.07 0.33 -9.96
C PRO A 59 0.11 0.50 -11.16
N CYS A 60 0.64 0.50 -12.38
CA CYS A 60 -0.10 0.90 -13.59
C CYS A 60 -1.07 -0.16 -14.18
N GLY A 61 -1.15 -1.34 -13.58
CA GLY A 61 -1.92 -2.46 -14.10
C GLY A 61 -3.40 -2.44 -13.69
N PRO A 62 -4.13 -3.52 -14.01
CA PRO A 62 -5.56 -3.62 -13.73
C PRO A 62 -5.86 -3.39 -12.25
N LEU A 63 -6.84 -2.51 -11.98
CA LEU A 63 -7.28 -2.14 -10.63
C LEU A 63 -6.15 -1.64 -9.72
N GLU A 64 -5.02 -1.21 -10.27
CA GLU A 64 -3.83 -0.80 -9.52
C GLU A 64 -3.29 -1.90 -8.59
N LEU A 65 -3.35 -3.16 -9.05
CA LEU A 65 -2.87 -4.31 -8.26
C LEU A 65 -1.43 -4.75 -8.59
N THR A 66 -0.98 -4.46 -9.82
CA THR A 66 0.30 -4.95 -10.37
C THR A 66 0.87 -3.95 -11.38
N GLY A 67 2.18 -4.01 -11.66
CA GLY A 67 2.81 -3.18 -12.68
C GLY A 67 3.83 -2.19 -12.11
N ALA A 68 4.46 -1.42 -13.01
CA ALA A 68 5.44 -0.40 -12.63
C ALA A 68 4.76 0.81 -11.96
N PRO A 69 5.49 1.61 -11.16
CA PRO A 69 4.98 2.87 -10.62
C PRO A 69 4.49 3.80 -11.73
N ALA A 70 3.27 4.31 -11.57
CA ALA A 70 2.65 5.33 -12.41
C ALA A 70 1.74 6.23 -11.56
N PRO A 71 1.35 7.42 -12.06
CA PRO A 71 0.29 8.20 -11.44
C PRO A 71 -0.98 7.36 -11.27
N ALA A 72 -1.50 7.31 -10.04
CA ALA A 72 -2.65 6.50 -9.68
C ALA A 72 -3.92 7.32 -9.58
N PHE A 73 -5.06 6.64 -9.67
CA PHE A 73 -6.37 7.23 -9.53
C PHE A 73 -6.64 7.62 -8.08
N VAL A 74 -6.84 8.91 -7.86
CA VAL A 74 -7.39 9.43 -6.60
C VAL A 74 -8.91 9.47 -6.73
N ALA A 75 -9.65 9.01 -5.72
CA ALA A 75 -11.11 9.18 -5.70
C ALA A 75 -11.49 10.67 -5.54
N GLU A 76 -12.64 11.10 -6.08
CA GLU A 76 -13.05 12.51 -6.01
C GLU A 76 -13.14 13.04 -4.58
N HIS A 77 -13.77 12.29 -3.67
CA HIS A 77 -13.88 12.66 -2.27
C HIS A 77 -12.51 12.79 -1.57
N ALA A 78 -11.50 12.03 -2.01
CA ALA A 78 -10.14 12.10 -1.49
C ALA A 78 -9.39 13.37 -1.96
N ARG A 79 -9.93 14.11 -2.94
CA ARG A 79 -9.40 15.41 -3.37
C ARG A 79 -10.06 16.60 -2.64
N SER A 80 -11.02 16.36 -1.74
CA SER A 80 -11.73 17.43 -1.06
C SER A 80 -10.85 18.12 -0.03
N ARG A 81 -10.46 19.37 -0.32
CA ARG A 81 -9.69 20.21 0.62
C ARG A 81 -10.42 20.45 1.93
N ALA A 82 -11.74 20.68 1.87
CA ALA A 82 -12.54 20.90 3.07
C ALA A 82 -12.56 19.67 3.99
N VAL A 83 -12.58 18.46 3.42
CA VAL A 83 -12.47 17.21 4.21
C VAL A 83 -11.07 17.04 4.77
N ALA A 84 -10.03 17.34 3.97
CA ALA A 84 -8.65 17.27 4.42
C ALA A 84 -8.36 18.22 5.61
N GLU A 85 -8.85 19.46 5.56
CA GLU A 85 -8.71 20.44 6.64
C GLU A 85 -9.41 19.99 7.93
N GLN A 86 -10.63 19.45 7.82
CA GLN A 86 -11.36 18.90 8.96
C GLN A 86 -10.66 17.67 9.56
N LEU A 87 -10.18 16.75 8.72
CA LEU A 87 -9.45 15.56 9.15
C LEU A 87 -8.13 15.94 9.84
N TRP A 88 -7.42 16.94 9.31
CA TRP A 88 -6.18 17.41 9.91
C TRP A 88 -6.42 18.02 11.29
N ALA A 89 -7.39 18.92 11.43
CA ALA A 89 -7.76 19.50 12.71
C ALA A 89 -8.13 18.44 13.75
N ALA A 90 -8.93 17.44 13.35
CA ALA A 90 -9.30 16.32 14.21
C ALA A 90 -8.09 15.47 14.63
N ALA A 91 -7.12 15.25 13.73
CA ALA A 91 -5.89 14.52 14.03
C ALA A 91 -5.00 15.30 15.02
N GLU A 92 -4.88 16.61 14.85
CA GLU A 92 -4.15 17.46 15.80
C GLU A 92 -4.81 17.48 17.19
N ASP A 93 -6.15 17.55 17.25
CA ASP A 93 -6.89 17.47 18.51
C ASP A 93 -6.71 16.11 19.19
N ALA A 94 -6.76 15.02 18.41
CA ALA A 94 -6.62 13.66 18.92
C ALA A 94 -5.19 13.35 19.42
N THR A 95 -4.18 13.98 18.82
CA THR A 95 -2.77 13.74 19.16
C THR A 95 -2.18 14.81 20.08
N GLY A 96 -2.82 15.96 20.22
CA GLY A 96 -2.29 17.14 20.91
C GLY A 96 -1.11 17.82 20.18
N ILE A 97 -0.76 17.36 18.98
CA ILE A 97 0.34 17.90 18.18
C ILE A 97 -0.23 18.96 17.24
N ARG A 98 0.33 20.17 17.24
CA ARG A 98 -0.06 21.26 16.34
C ARG A 98 1.01 21.47 15.28
N PHE A 99 0.61 21.46 14.02
CA PHE A 99 1.47 21.89 12.93
C PHE A 99 1.30 23.39 12.71
N ARG A 100 2.42 24.10 12.59
CA ARG A 100 2.41 25.48 12.11
C ARG A 100 2.51 25.47 10.58
N PRO A 101 1.83 26.40 9.90
CA PRO A 101 1.97 26.58 8.47
C PRO A 101 3.41 26.97 8.08
#